data_AF-A0A0M8X2X2-F1
#
_entry.id   AF-A0A0M8X2X2-F1
#
_cell.length_a   1.000
_cell.length_b   1.000
_cell.length_c   1.000
_cell.angle_alpha   90.00
_cell.angle_beta   90.00
_cell.angle_gamma   90.00
#
_symmetry.space_group_name_H-M   'P 1'
#
loop_
_entity.id
_entity.type
_entity.pdbx_description
1 polymer ?
#
loop_
_entity_poly.entity_id
_entity_poly.type
_entity_poly.pdbx_seq_one_letter_code
_entity_poly.pdbx_strand_id
1 'polypeptide(L)'
;MTDTRLIHNVGVGALEWLWAHRDGFELEPDVDPEIGFLERFKPIGELAMICKVLFREGVAGSRQAQLARQLIDHAWRETLDGGRMLVRGQLTEPISPIPFEVYLPFKELGYSQPEVERAAALNHRIDSWAAFEATPTRRLGLSAFQRRFGLRPRPPESEVRDTTWLARAPEPWTVEGHIAYDVTHNVFHLTDWGERPDGLPPATADYLATWLPVWIDDWLDLERWDLLGELLVVDACLPRPTLDERAWEGFARAQQPDGAMPALRTMPEGPPDEVFDIVYHPTLVAAYASVLATSRSMSLLAQA
;
A
#
# COMPACT_ATOMS: atom_id res chain seq x y z
N MET A 1 -5.46 -1.53 26.16
CA MET A 1 -6.09 -2.19 24.99
C MET A 1 -6.60 -1.05 24.16
N THR A 2 -6.03 -0.86 22.98
CA THR A 2 -6.28 0.33 22.17
C THR A 2 -7.76 0.48 21.86
N ASP A 3 -8.28 1.69 22.04
CA ASP A 3 -9.67 2.01 21.75
C ASP A 3 -9.95 1.75 20.26
N THR A 4 -10.67 0.67 19.96
CA THR A 4 -11.05 0.33 18.57
C THR A 4 -11.80 1.48 17.88
N ARG A 5 -12.50 2.32 18.64
CA ARG A 5 -13.16 3.51 18.10
C ARG A 5 -12.14 4.56 17.63
N LEU A 6 -11.03 4.73 18.34
CA LEU A 6 -9.96 5.63 17.94
C LEU A 6 -9.35 5.18 16.61
N ILE A 7 -8.99 3.89 16.50
CA ILE A 7 -8.48 3.28 15.26
C ILE A 7 -9.48 3.49 14.11
N HIS A 8 -10.75 3.17 14.35
CA HIS A 8 -11.79 3.31 13.34
C HIS A 8 -11.95 4.76 12.84
N ASN A 9 -11.90 5.74 13.76
CA ASN A 9 -12.05 7.15 13.42
C ASN A 9 -10.91 7.67 12.53
N VAL A 10 -9.68 7.19 12.72
CA VAL A 10 -8.55 7.53 11.85
C VAL A 10 -8.85 7.12 10.41
N GLY A 11 -9.35 5.89 10.22
CA GLY A 11 -9.73 5.40 8.89
C GLY A 11 -10.92 6.14 8.28
N VAL A 12 -11.89 6.55 9.10
CA VAL A 12 -13.04 7.36 8.67
C VAL A 12 -12.56 8.70 8.12
N GLY A 13 -11.75 9.44 8.87
CA GLY A 13 -11.23 10.75 8.44
C GLY A 13 -10.42 10.63 7.15
N ALA A 14 -9.52 9.66 7.09
CA ALA A 14 -8.69 9.44 5.91
C ALA A 14 -9.51 9.19 4.63
N LEU A 15 -10.54 8.35 4.69
CA LEU A 15 -11.41 8.07 3.53
C LEU A 15 -12.25 9.27 3.12
N GLU A 16 -12.71 10.08 4.09
CA GLU A 16 -13.44 11.31 3.80
C GLU A 16 -12.54 12.34 3.10
N TRP A 17 -11.28 12.47 3.56
CA TRP A 17 -10.28 13.33 2.92
C TRP A 17 -9.96 12.87 1.49
N LEU A 18 -9.70 11.58 1.29
CA LEU A 18 -9.36 11.01 -0.02
C LEU A 18 -10.48 11.18 -1.03
N TRP A 19 -11.74 11.02 -0.59
CA TRP A 19 -12.88 11.30 -1.45
C TRP A 19 -13.00 12.80 -1.79
N ALA A 20 -12.79 13.68 -0.81
CA ALA A 20 -12.86 15.12 -1.01
C ALA A 20 -11.79 15.63 -1.99
N HIS A 21 -10.61 15.01 -1.99
CA HIS A 21 -9.45 15.36 -2.82
C HIS A 21 -9.20 14.39 -3.98
N ARG A 22 -10.23 13.64 -4.40
CA ARG A 22 -10.12 12.63 -5.47
C ARG A 22 -9.57 13.18 -6.80
N ASP A 23 -9.79 14.47 -7.07
CA ASP A 23 -9.34 15.12 -8.31
C ASP A 23 -7.79 15.28 -8.31
N GLY A 24 -7.11 15.20 -7.17
CA GLY A 24 -5.64 15.20 -7.09
C GLY A 24 -4.97 13.96 -7.70
N PHE A 25 -5.73 12.88 -7.93
CA PHE A 25 -5.26 11.68 -8.62
C PHE A 25 -5.22 11.82 -10.16
N GLU A 26 -5.62 12.98 -10.70
CA GLU A 26 -5.60 13.22 -12.15
C GLU A 26 -4.21 12.93 -12.76
N LEU A 27 -4.25 12.31 -13.95
CA LEU A 27 -3.05 12.07 -14.74
C LEU A 27 -2.72 13.31 -15.57
N GLU A 28 -1.44 13.50 -15.86
CA GLU A 28 -0.96 14.53 -16.77
C GLU A 28 -0.61 13.90 -18.13
N PRO A 29 -1.49 14.01 -19.15
CA PRO A 29 -1.31 13.26 -20.40
C PRO A 29 -0.14 13.75 -21.26
N ASP A 30 0.26 15.00 -21.06
CA ASP A 30 1.26 15.73 -21.83
C ASP A 30 2.41 16.21 -20.93
N VAL A 31 2.83 15.35 -20.01
CA VAL A 31 3.95 15.59 -19.09
C VAL A 31 5.29 15.67 -19.85
N ASP A 32 6.23 16.42 -19.28
CA ASP A 32 7.60 16.47 -19.78
C ASP A 32 8.20 15.05 -19.92
N PRO A 33 8.80 14.69 -21.08
CA PRO A 33 9.46 13.40 -21.25
C PRO A 33 10.52 13.07 -20.20
N GLU A 34 11.13 14.06 -19.54
CA GLU A 34 12.09 13.84 -18.44
C GLU A 34 11.43 13.38 -17.14
N ILE A 35 10.16 13.75 -16.90
CA ILE A 35 9.36 13.28 -15.76
C ILE A 35 8.76 11.90 -16.08
N GLY A 36 8.28 11.72 -17.32
CA GLY A 36 7.74 10.46 -17.80
C GLY A 36 6.25 10.29 -17.53
N PHE A 37 5.54 9.73 -18.52
CA PHE A 37 4.08 9.59 -18.50
C PHE A 37 3.55 8.71 -17.35
N LEU A 38 4.38 7.80 -16.83
CA LEU A 38 3.96 6.84 -15.80
C LEU A 38 4.08 7.34 -14.37
N GLU A 39 4.67 8.52 -14.12
CA GLU A 39 4.97 8.97 -12.76
C GLU A 39 3.70 9.10 -11.90
N ARG A 40 2.63 9.72 -12.44
CA ARG A 40 1.35 9.89 -11.73
C ARG A 40 0.48 8.63 -11.63
N PHE A 41 0.93 7.48 -12.15
CA PHE A 41 0.17 6.23 -12.05
C PHE A 41 0.30 5.56 -10.68
N LYS A 42 1.41 5.78 -9.98
CA LYS A 42 1.67 5.18 -8.67
C LYS A 42 0.57 5.49 -7.63
N PRO A 43 0.15 6.76 -7.43
CA PRO A 43 -0.96 7.11 -6.54
C PRO A 43 -2.25 6.31 -6.80
N ILE A 44 -2.56 6.06 -8.08
CA ILE A 44 -3.77 5.34 -8.50
C ILE A 44 -3.68 3.85 -8.14
N GLY A 45 -2.50 3.24 -8.33
CA GLY A 45 -2.27 1.85 -7.96
C GLY A 45 -2.36 1.60 -6.46
N GLU A 46 -1.80 2.51 -5.67
CA GLU A 46 -1.85 2.48 -4.20
C GLU A 46 -3.30 2.64 -3.69
N LEU A 47 -4.02 3.63 -4.23
CA LEU A 47 -5.44 3.82 -3.97
C LEU A 47 -6.23 2.53 -4.24
N ALA A 48 -6.05 1.92 -5.42
CA ALA A 48 -6.77 0.72 -5.79
C ALA A 48 -6.45 -0.48 -4.90
N MET A 49 -5.18 -0.65 -4.51
CA MET A 49 -4.77 -1.71 -3.59
C MET A 49 -5.41 -1.55 -2.21
N ILE A 50 -5.46 -0.33 -1.68
CA ILE A 50 -6.01 -0.06 -0.34
C ILE A 50 -7.54 -0.17 -0.36
N CYS A 51 -8.21 0.30 -1.41
CA CYS A 51 -9.64 0.05 -1.59
C CYS A 51 -9.95 -1.45 -1.62
N LYS A 52 -9.11 -2.27 -2.28
CA LYS A 52 -9.26 -3.73 -2.26
C LYS A 52 -9.21 -4.30 -0.85
N VAL A 53 -8.21 -3.91 -0.05
CA VAL A 53 -8.13 -4.32 1.36
C VAL A 53 -9.38 -3.89 2.12
N LEU A 54 -9.83 -2.65 1.93
CA LEU A 54 -11.01 -2.12 2.60
C LEU A 54 -12.25 -2.97 2.35
N PHE A 55 -12.51 -3.31 1.09
CA PHE A 55 -13.66 -4.14 0.73
C PHE A 55 -13.54 -5.58 1.22
N ARG A 56 -12.31 -6.13 1.27
CA ARG A 56 -12.05 -7.47 1.79
C ARG A 56 -12.34 -7.57 3.28
N GLU A 57 -11.81 -6.62 4.07
CA GLU A 57 -11.97 -6.65 5.53
C GLU A 57 -13.41 -6.38 5.97
N GLY A 58 -14.14 -5.52 5.25
CA GLY A 58 -15.58 -5.31 5.50
C GLY A 58 -15.91 -4.68 6.86
N VAL A 59 -14.91 -4.11 7.55
CA VAL A 59 -15.06 -3.46 8.87
C VAL A 59 -15.22 -1.94 8.78
N ALA A 60 -15.19 -1.38 7.57
CA ALA A 60 -15.50 0.02 7.34
C ALA A 60 -17.01 0.29 7.55
N GLY A 61 -17.36 1.48 8.04
CA GLY A 61 -18.75 1.92 8.12
C GLY A 61 -19.42 1.98 6.74
N SER A 62 -20.75 1.87 6.68
CA SER A 62 -21.50 1.84 5.41
C SER A 62 -21.23 3.07 4.53
N ARG A 63 -21.12 4.25 5.14
CA ARG A 63 -20.74 5.49 4.45
C ARG A 63 -19.32 5.39 3.87
N GLN A 64 -18.35 4.94 4.65
CA GLN A 64 -16.96 4.81 4.23
C GLN A 64 -16.79 3.79 3.11
N ALA A 65 -17.51 2.66 3.17
CA ALA A 65 -17.56 1.70 2.07
C ALA A 65 -18.15 2.30 0.79
N GLN A 66 -19.17 3.16 0.90
CA GLN A 66 -19.74 3.88 -0.24
C GLN A 66 -18.73 4.90 -0.82
N LEU A 67 -18.05 5.67 0.02
CA LEU A 67 -17.02 6.62 -0.42
C LEU A 67 -15.86 5.91 -1.13
N ALA A 68 -15.36 4.81 -0.56
CA ALA A 68 -14.33 4.00 -1.20
C ALA A 68 -14.79 3.46 -2.56
N ARG A 69 -16.07 3.08 -2.69
CA ARG A 69 -16.63 2.62 -3.98
C ARG A 69 -16.68 3.73 -5.01
N GLN A 70 -17.14 4.91 -4.61
CA GLN A 70 -17.18 6.08 -5.49
C GLN A 70 -15.78 6.51 -5.91
N LEU A 71 -14.81 6.46 -5.00
CA LEU A 71 -13.42 6.81 -5.26
C LEU A 71 -12.77 5.87 -6.27
N ILE A 72 -12.93 4.55 -6.10
CA ILE A 72 -12.38 3.58 -7.07
C ILE A 72 -13.08 3.66 -8.43
N ASP A 73 -14.40 3.90 -8.46
CA ASP A 73 -15.15 4.11 -9.70
C ASP A 73 -14.70 5.38 -10.43
N HIS A 74 -14.44 6.47 -9.71
CA HIS A 74 -13.91 7.71 -10.26
C HIS A 74 -12.51 7.49 -10.84
N ALA A 75 -11.60 6.87 -10.08
CA ALA A 75 -10.26 6.57 -10.56
C ALA A 75 -10.27 5.68 -11.83
N TRP A 76 -11.16 4.70 -11.90
CA TRP A 76 -11.27 3.86 -13.10
C TRP A 76 -11.85 4.60 -14.31
N ARG A 77 -12.97 5.32 -14.12
CA ARG A 77 -13.74 5.90 -15.22
C ARG A 77 -13.16 7.21 -15.71
N GLU A 78 -12.84 8.12 -14.79
CA GLU A 78 -12.42 9.49 -15.10
C GLU A 78 -10.91 9.55 -15.24
N THR A 79 -10.15 9.09 -14.23
CA THR A 79 -8.69 9.21 -14.23
C THR A 79 -8.01 8.26 -15.22
N LEU A 80 -8.38 6.97 -15.22
CA LEU A 80 -7.78 5.96 -16.11
C LEU A 80 -8.48 5.83 -17.46
N ASP A 81 -9.56 6.58 -17.68
CA ASP A 81 -10.38 6.56 -18.89
C ASP A 81 -10.86 5.14 -19.27
N GLY A 82 -11.38 4.41 -18.28
CA GLY A 82 -11.77 3.00 -18.42
C GLY A 82 -10.59 2.07 -18.70
N GLY A 83 -9.41 2.40 -18.18
CA GLY A 83 -8.15 1.68 -18.39
C GLY A 83 -7.42 2.01 -19.69
N ARG A 84 -7.92 2.93 -20.53
CA ARG A 84 -7.22 3.35 -21.76
C ARG A 84 -5.88 4.02 -21.46
N MET A 85 -5.75 4.73 -20.34
CA MET A 85 -4.47 5.32 -19.93
C MET A 85 -3.43 4.26 -19.58
N LEU A 86 -3.83 3.12 -19.03
CA LEU A 86 -2.93 1.98 -18.78
C LEU A 86 -2.46 1.34 -20.09
N VAL A 87 -3.33 1.23 -21.09
CA VAL A 87 -2.95 0.75 -22.44
C VAL A 87 -1.91 1.69 -23.04
N ARG A 88 -2.16 3.00 -23.01
CA ARG A 88 -1.21 4.01 -23.49
C ARG A 88 0.13 3.88 -22.76
N GLY A 89 0.10 3.82 -21.44
CA GLY A 89 1.30 3.69 -20.62
C GLY A 89 2.12 2.45 -20.96
N GLN A 90 1.45 1.32 -21.16
CA GLN A 90 2.10 0.08 -21.54
C GLN A 90 2.71 0.11 -22.94
N LEU A 91 2.12 0.87 -23.87
CA LEU A 91 2.69 1.07 -25.22
C LEU A 91 3.88 2.04 -25.21
N THR A 92 3.83 3.08 -24.37
CA THR A 92 4.92 4.05 -24.19
C THR A 92 6.15 3.39 -23.57
N GLU A 93 5.96 2.58 -22.52
CA GLU A 93 7.03 1.87 -21.83
C GLU A 93 6.74 0.36 -21.75
N PRO A 94 7.07 -0.42 -22.81
CA PRO A 94 6.69 -1.83 -22.91
C PRO A 94 7.20 -2.76 -21.80
N ILE A 95 8.31 -2.40 -21.16
CA ILE A 95 8.90 -3.20 -20.06
C ILE A 95 8.51 -2.69 -18.68
N SER A 96 7.82 -1.55 -18.58
CA SER A 96 7.47 -0.97 -17.29
C SER A 96 6.45 -1.85 -16.57
N PRO A 97 6.66 -2.17 -15.28
CA PRO A 97 5.69 -2.91 -14.48
C PRO A 97 4.48 -2.06 -14.08
N ILE A 98 4.58 -0.73 -14.17
CA ILE A 98 3.61 0.20 -13.56
C ILE A 98 2.18 -0.03 -14.08
N PRO A 99 1.89 -0.09 -15.41
CA PRO A 99 0.52 -0.31 -15.87
C PRO A 99 -0.07 -1.63 -15.39
N PHE A 100 0.75 -2.69 -15.33
CA PHE A 100 0.33 -3.99 -14.81
C PHE A 100 0.01 -3.94 -13.31
N GLU A 101 0.87 -3.28 -12.52
CA GLU A 101 0.68 -3.16 -11.08
C GLU A 101 -0.52 -2.30 -10.71
N VAL A 102 -0.74 -1.19 -11.41
CA VAL A 102 -1.94 -0.38 -11.23
C VAL A 102 -3.18 -1.18 -11.61
N TYR A 103 -3.14 -1.93 -12.71
CA TYR A 103 -4.30 -2.66 -13.22
C TYR A 103 -4.77 -3.81 -12.31
N LEU A 104 -3.84 -4.56 -11.72
CA LEU A 104 -4.18 -5.80 -10.99
C LEU A 104 -5.24 -5.59 -9.88
N PRO A 105 -5.13 -4.61 -8.96
CA PRO A 105 -6.17 -4.40 -7.96
C PRO A 105 -7.54 -4.06 -8.57
N PHE A 106 -7.59 -3.29 -9.66
CA PHE A 106 -8.86 -3.05 -10.39
C PHE A 106 -9.43 -4.35 -10.96
N LYS A 107 -8.59 -5.21 -11.55
CA LYS A 107 -9.02 -6.53 -12.03
C LYS A 107 -9.63 -7.38 -10.92
N GLU A 108 -8.98 -7.44 -9.78
CA GLU A 108 -9.45 -8.18 -8.60
C GLU A 108 -10.76 -7.59 -8.02
N LEU A 109 -11.02 -6.30 -8.26
CA LEU A 109 -12.27 -5.63 -7.92
C LEU A 109 -13.37 -5.73 -8.99
N GLY A 110 -13.11 -6.44 -10.09
CA GLY A 110 -14.09 -6.74 -11.13
C GLY A 110 -14.07 -5.81 -12.35
N TYR A 111 -13.12 -4.87 -12.42
CA TYR A 111 -12.92 -4.04 -13.60
C TYR A 111 -12.15 -4.81 -14.69
N SER A 112 -12.37 -4.49 -15.96
CA SER A 112 -11.73 -5.20 -17.07
C SER A 112 -11.22 -4.25 -18.13
N GLN A 113 -9.99 -4.52 -18.60
CA GLN A 113 -9.44 -3.93 -19.79
C GLN A 113 -8.61 -5.01 -20.54
N PRO A 114 -9.24 -5.73 -21.50
CA PRO A 114 -8.62 -6.82 -22.26
C PRO A 114 -7.32 -6.47 -23.01
N GLU A 115 -7.12 -5.22 -23.43
CA GLU A 115 -5.84 -4.76 -24.00
C GLU A 115 -4.70 -4.86 -22.97
N VAL A 116 -4.91 -4.39 -21.74
CA VAL A 116 -3.90 -4.43 -20.66
C VAL A 116 -3.62 -5.88 -20.27
N GLU A 117 -4.66 -6.71 -20.17
CA GLU A 117 -4.51 -8.15 -19.86
C GLU A 117 -3.67 -8.88 -20.90
N ARG A 118 -3.90 -8.60 -22.19
CA ARG A 118 -3.11 -9.16 -23.29
C ARG A 118 -1.67 -8.68 -23.24
N ALA A 119 -1.44 -7.39 -23.00
CA ALA A 119 -0.10 -6.83 -22.89
C ALA A 119 0.67 -7.45 -21.71
N ALA A 120 0.05 -7.58 -20.54
CA ALA A 120 0.65 -8.27 -19.39
C ALA A 120 1.02 -9.73 -19.72
N ALA A 121 0.11 -10.49 -20.34
CA ALA A 121 0.38 -11.87 -20.73
C ALA A 121 1.55 -12.02 -21.74
N LEU A 122 1.77 -11.01 -22.60
CA LEU A 122 2.86 -10.98 -23.57
C LEU A 122 4.18 -10.53 -22.93
N ASN A 123 4.17 -9.38 -22.25
CA ASN A 123 5.36 -8.74 -21.71
C ASN A 123 6.05 -9.63 -20.67
N HIS A 124 5.28 -10.32 -19.82
CA HIS A 124 5.86 -11.19 -18.80
C HIS A 124 6.45 -12.50 -19.35
N ARG A 125 6.34 -12.77 -20.66
CA ARG A 125 7.00 -13.91 -21.32
C ARG A 125 8.39 -13.57 -21.83
N ILE A 126 8.71 -12.29 -22.01
CA ILE A 126 9.99 -11.86 -22.59
C ILE A 126 11.11 -11.95 -21.56
N ASP A 127 12.32 -12.18 -22.01
CA ASP A 127 13.47 -12.30 -21.10
C ASP A 127 13.86 -10.96 -20.48
N SER A 128 13.58 -9.82 -21.13
CA SER A 128 13.78 -8.49 -20.54
C SER A 128 12.98 -8.30 -19.25
N TRP A 129 11.78 -8.90 -19.14
CA TRP A 129 11.02 -8.87 -17.89
C TRP A 129 11.72 -9.67 -16.78
N ALA A 130 12.19 -10.87 -17.11
CA ALA A 130 12.94 -11.70 -16.17
C ALA A 130 14.25 -11.02 -15.75
N ALA A 131 14.91 -10.30 -16.66
CA ALA A 131 16.15 -9.57 -16.44
C ALA A 131 15.97 -8.17 -15.83
N PHE A 132 14.74 -7.69 -15.62
CA PHE A 132 14.45 -6.34 -15.10
C PHE A 132 15.22 -6.03 -13.81
N GLU A 133 16.08 -5.02 -13.82
CA GLU A 133 16.89 -4.70 -12.64
C GLU A 133 16.02 -4.15 -11.51
N ALA A 134 16.04 -4.83 -10.35
CA ALA A 134 15.21 -4.49 -9.20
C ALA A 134 15.86 -4.97 -7.91
N THR A 135 15.61 -4.25 -6.81
CA THR A 135 15.97 -4.72 -5.47
C THR A 135 15.24 -6.04 -5.14
N PRO A 136 15.75 -6.86 -4.21
CA PRO A 136 15.07 -8.08 -3.77
C PRO A 136 13.60 -7.88 -3.37
N THR A 137 13.30 -6.82 -2.61
CA THR A 137 11.91 -6.50 -2.19
C THR A 137 11.04 -6.15 -3.38
N ARG A 138 11.51 -5.30 -4.29
CA ARG A 138 10.78 -4.96 -5.50
C ARG A 138 10.52 -6.19 -6.37
N ARG A 139 11.50 -7.09 -6.47
CA ARG A 139 11.35 -8.34 -7.23
C ARG A 139 10.35 -9.30 -6.58
N LEU A 140 10.31 -9.36 -5.25
CA LEU A 140 9.31 -10.14 -4.51
C LEU A 140 7.91 -9.62 -4.82
N GLY A 141 7.72 -8.30 -4.83
CA GLY A 141 6.46 -7.65 -5.22
C GLY A 141 6.01 -8.03 -6.62
N LEU A 142 6.88 -7.87 -7.63
CA LEU A 142 6.56 -8.25 -9.02
C LEU A 142 6.15 -9.73 -9.13
N SER A 143 6.83 -10.61 -8.39
CA SER A 143 6.53 -12.03 -8.38
C SER A 143 5.16 -12.32 -7.76
N ALA A 144 4.83 -11.65 -6.64
CA ALA A 144 3.52 -11.73 -5.99
C ALA A 144 2.38 -11.23 -6.91
N PHE A 145 2.61 -10.14 -7.65
CA PHE A 145 1.65 -9.64 -8.63
C PHE A 145 1.44 -10.62 -9.78
N GLN A 146 2.52 -11.25 -10.28
CA GLN A 146 2.41 -12.29 -11.31
C GLN A 146 1.53 -13.45 -10.83
N ARG A 147 1.78 -13.98 -9.63
CA ARG A 147 0.96 -15.06 -9.04
C ARG A 147 -0.50 -14.66 -8.92
N ARG A 148 -0.78 -13.48 -8.36
CA ARG A 148 -2.16 -12.96 -8.17
C ARG A 148 -2.90 -12.76 -9.49
N PHE A 149 -2.19 -12.37 -10.55
CA PHE A 149 -2.77 -12.30 -11.89
C PHE A 149 -3.02 -13.69 -12.53
N GLY A 150 -2.39 -14.75 -12.00
CA GLY A 150 -2.42 -16.09 -12.59
C GLY A 150 -1.29 -16.35 -13.60
N LEU A 151 -0.26 -15.51 -13.63
CA LEU A 151 0.98 -15.75 -14.36
C LEU A 151 1.94 -16.59 -13.51
N ARG A 152 2.85 -17.30 -14.18
CA ARG A 152 3.98 -17.95 -13.51
C ARG A 152 5.03 -16.88 -13.13
N PRO A 153 5.36 -16.71 -11.85
CA PRO A 153 6.41 -15.77 -11.45
C PRO A 153 7.77 -16.15 -12.07
N ARG A 154 8.52 -15.15 -12.53
CA ARG A 154 9.87 -15.31 -13.10
C ARG A 154 10.78 -14.20 -12.56
N PRO A 155 11.73 -14.51 -11.65
CA PRO A 155 11.94 -15.79 -10.96
C PRO A 155 10.77 -16.21 -10.03
N PRO A 156 10.72 -17.47 -9.57
CA PRO A 156 9.78 -17.91 -8.54
C PRO A 156 9.88 -17.09 -7.25
N GLU A 157 8.75 -16.81 -6.59
CA GLU A 157 8.70 -16.04 -5.34
C GLU A 157 9.62 -16.60 -4.24
N SER A 158 9.71 -17.94 -4.13
CA SER A 158 10.56 -18.60 -3.13
C SER A 158 12.04 -18.33 -3.32
N GLU A 159 12.51 -18.14 -4.57
CA GLU A 159 13.92 -17.84 -4.84
C GLU A 159 14.27 -16.40 -4.47
N VAL A 160 13.31 -15.48 -4.56
CA VAL A 160 13.50 -14.07 -4.25
C VAL A 160 13.38 -13.80 -2.76
N ARG A 161 12.40 -14.43 -2.11
CA ARG A 161 12.07 -14.21 -0.70
C ARG A 161 13.30 -14.25 0.20
N ASP A 162 14.13 -15.29 0.05
CA ASP A 162 15.26 -15.53 0.96
C ASP A 162 16.45 -14.58 0.70
N THR A 163 16.35 -13.71 -0.33
CA THR A 163 17.38 -12.71 -0.67
C THR A 163 17.10 -11.32 -0.10
N THR A 164 15.92 -11.11 0.51
CA THR A 164 15.53 -9.80 1.05
C THR A 164 16.27 -9.50 2.34
N TRP A 165 16.38 -8.20 2.68
CA TRP A 165 16.99 -7.78 3.95
C TRP A 165 16.25 -8.38 5.15
N LEU A 166 14.92 -8.32 5.13
CA LEU A 166 14.08 -8.84 6.21
C LEU A 166 14.23 -10.37 6.40
N ALA A 167 14.33 -11.14 5.33
CA ALA A 167 14.50 -12.60 5.42
C ALA A 167 15.85 -13.00 6.06
N ARG A 168 16.85 -12.12 5.99
CA ARG A 168 18.17 -12.36 6.59
C ARG A 168 18.26 -11.97 8.06
N ALA A 169 17.24 -11.27 8.59
CA ALA A 169 17.17 -10.83 9.99
C ALA A 169 18.50 -10.25 10.54
N PRO A 170 19.10 -9.23 9.87
CA PRO A 170 20.37 -8.65 10.29
C PRO A 170 20.18 -7.77 11.54
N GLU A 171 21.18 -6.97 11.90
CA GLU A 171 21.13 -6.11 13.08
C GLU A 171 20.01 -5.05 12.98
N PRO A 172 19.04 -5.02 13.92
CA PRO A 172 17.83 -4.20 13.84
C PRO A 172 18.06 -2.69 13.99
N TRP A 173 19.18 -2.28 14.57
CA TRP A 173 19.54 -0.86 14.75
C TRP A 173 20.12 -0.22 13.49
N THR A 174 20.28 -0.97 12.39
CA THR A 174 20.72 -0.43 11.10
C THR A 174 19.56 -0.04 10.19
N VAL A 175 18.31 -0.11 10.66
CA VAL A 175 17.13 0.24 9.85
C VAL A 175 17.08 1.75 9.65
N GLU A 176 17.28 2.17 8.41
CA GLU A 176 17.07 3.55 7.95
C GLU A 176 15.77 3.65 7.13
N GLY A 177 15.37 4.87 6.75
CA GLY A 177 14.08 5.10 6.07
C GLY A 177 13.82 4.19 4.88
N HIS A 178 14.79 4.02 3.97
CA HIS A 178 14.62 3.16 2.80
C HIS A 178 14.52 1.66 3.16
N ILE A 179 15.26 1.21 4.18
CA ILE A 179 15.20 -0.18 4.68
C ILE A 179 13.84 -0.44 5.33
N ALA A 180 13.31 0.53 6.08
CA ALA A 180 12.01 0.42 6.69
C ALA A 180 10.89 0.27 5.63
N TYR A 181 10.92 1.04 4.54
CA TYR A 181 10.01 0.82 3.40
C TYR A 181 10.22 -0.55 2.76
N ASP A 182 11.46 -1.02 2.62
CA ASP A 182 11.72 -2.38 2.12
C ASP A 182 11.14 -3.46 3.07
N VAL A 183 11.21 -3.26 4.39
CA VAL A 183 10.63 -4.15 5.41
C VAL A 183 9.11 -4.20 5.30
N THR A 184 8.45 -3.03 5.24
CA THR A 184 6.98 -2.94 5.17
C THR A 184 6.45 -3.62 3.91
N HIS A 185 7.05 -3.32 2.76
CA HIS A 185 6.65 -3.91 1.48
C HIS A 185 6.94 -5.42 1.43
N ASN A 186 8.00 -5.90 2.08
CA ASN A 186 8.22 -7.33 2.24
C ASN A 186 7.05 -8.00 2.95
N VAL A 187 6.62 -7.43 4.08
CA VAL A 187 5.49 -7.95 4.86
C VAL A 187 4.19 -7.87 4.07
N PHE A 188 3.94 -6.75 3.37
CA PHE A 188 2.73 -6.59 2.55
C PHE A 188 2.67 -7.64 1.44
N HIS A 189 3.79 -7.94 0.78
CA HIS A 189 3.82 -8.96 -0.26
C HIS A 189 3.70 -10.39 0.28
N LEU A 190 4.37 -10.70 1.39
CA LEU A 190 4.33 -12.05 1.99
C LEU A 190 2.96 -12.39 2.59
N THR A 191 2.23 -11.40 3.07
CA THR A 191 0.90 -11.58 3.68
C THR A 191 -0.26 -11.34 2.73
N ASP A 192 -0.01 -11.08 1.44
CA ASP A 192 -1.03 -10.57 0.50
C ASP A 192 -1.82 -9.39 1.10
N TRP A 193 -1.09 -8.39 1.59
CA TRP A 193 -1.63 -7.17 2.18
C TRP A 193 -2.55 -7.47 3.37
N GLY A 194 -2.10 -8.37 4.26
CA GLY A 194 -2.82 -8.80 5.46
C GLY A 194 -3.83 -9.94 5.29
N GLU A 195 -4.09 -10.43 4.07
CA GLU A 195 -5.04 -11.54 3.83
C GLU A 195 -4.57 -12.88 4.41
N ARG A 196 -3.25 -13.10 4.39
CA ARG A 196 -2.61 -14.35 4.78
C ARG A 196 -1.51 -14.08 5.81
N PRO A 197 -1.83 -13.82 7.08
CA PRO A 197 -0.83 -13.63 8.14
C PRO A 197 0.15 -14.81 8.26
N ASP A 198 -0.32 -16.03 8.04
CA ASP A 198 0.49 -17.27 8.04
C ASP A 198 1.47 -17.35 6.84
N GLY A 199 1.41 -16.41 5.90
CA GLY A 199 2.37 -16.27 4.81
C GLY A 199 3.74 -15.76 5.26
N LEU A 200 3.83 -15.15 6.45
CA LEU A 200 5.11 -14.76 7.05
C LEU A 200 5.85 -16.01 7.57
N PRO A 201 7.12 -16.23 7.16
CA PRO A 201 7.93 -17.27 7.77
C PRO A 201 8.06 -17.08 9.29
N PRO A 202 7.98 -18.15 10.11
CA PRO A 202 8.00 -18.01 11.58
C PRO A 202 9.20 -17.22 12.11
N ALA A 203 10.41 -17.47 11.58
CA ALA A 203 11.61 -16.72 11.98
C ALA A 203 11.52 -15.22 11.68
N THR A 204 10.89 -14.85 10.56
CA THR A 204 10.63 -13.44 10.22
C THR A 204 9.60 -12.82 11.14
N ALA A 205 8.52 -13.55 11.46
CA ALA A 205 7.50 -13.09 12.40
C ALA A 205 8.08 -12.89 13.80
N ASP A 206 8.95 -13.79 14.28
CA ASP A 206 9.62 -13.67 15.58
C ASP A 206 10.59 -12.47 15.62
N TYR A 207 11.33 -12.24 14.54
CA TYR A 207 12.21 -11.07 14.40
C TYR A 207 11.40 -9.77 14.46
N LEU A 208 10.30 -9.67 13.70
CA LEU A 208 9.41 -8.50 13.73
C LEU A 208 8.74 -8.33 15.10
N ALA A 209 8.24 -9.40 15.72
CA ALA A 209 7.63 -9.34 17.04
C ALA A 209 8.61 -8.82 18.11
N THR A 210 9.91 -9.02 17.91
CA THR A 210 10.96 -8.53 18.81
C THR A 210 11.29 -7.05 18.57
N TRP A 211 11.42 -6.63 17.31
CA TRP A 211 12.02 -5.33 16.96
C TRP A 211 11.05 -4.26 16.47
N LEU A 212 9.90 -4.66 15.92
CA LEU A 212 8.87 -3.73 15.45
C LEU A 212 8.41 -2.74 16.52
N PRO A 213 8.20 -3.13 17.81
CA PRO A 213 7.82 -2.16 18.84
C PRO A 213 8.85 -1.04 19.02
N VAL A 214 10.15 -1.36 18.93
CA VAL A 214 11.23 -0.38 19.05
C VAL A 214 11.22 0.59 17.86
N TRP A 215 11.03 0.09 16.64
CA TRP A 215 10.94 0.94 15.46
C TRP A 215 9.67 1.82 15.48
N ILE A 216 8.54 1.29 15.97
CA ILE A 216 7.33 2.08 16.15
C ILE A 216 7.57 3.23 17.13
N ASP A 217 8.21 2.98 18.27
CA ASP A 217 8.56 4.02 19.24
C ASP A 217 9.48 5.09 18.63
N ASP A 218 10.55 4.68 17.94
CA ASP A 218 11.48 5.61 17.29
C ASP A 218 10.79 6.48 16.23
N TRP A 219 9.92 5.89 15.39
CA TRP A 219 9.23 6.62 14.34
C TRP A 219 8.13 7.53 14.86
N LEU A 220 7.50 7.15 15.97
CA LEU A 220 6.59 8.00 16.71
C LEU A 220 7.32 9.23 17.25
N ASP A 221 8.46 9.06 17.91
CA ASP A 221 9.25 10.16 18.47
C ASP A 221 9.85 11.06 17.37
N LEU A 222 10.15 10.51 16.19
CA LEU A 222 10.60 11.27 15.01
C LEU A 222 9.46 11.96 14.23
N GLU A 223 8.20 11.68 14.58
CA GLU A 223 7.00 12.16 13.88
C GLU A 223 7.03 11.80 12.38
N ARG A 224 7.52 10.61 12.03
CA ARG A 224 7.58 10.08 10.66
C ARG A 224 6.31 9.30 10.35
N TRP A 225 5.19 10.01 10.27
CA TRP A 225 3.85 9.46 10.22
C TRP A 225 3.58 8.53 9.04
N ASP A 226 4.13 8.82 7.85
CA ASP A 226 3.95 7.96 6.68
C ASP A 226 4.42 6.53 6.95
N LEU A 227 5.70 6.41 7.32
CA LEU A 227 6.33 5.14 7.61
C LEU A 227 5.85 4.54 8.95
N LEU A 228 5.48 5.37 9.94
CA LEU A 228 4.81 4.88 11.15
C LEU A 228 3.50 4.18 10.81
N GLY A 229 2.69 4.75 9.93
CA GLY A 229 1.44 4.15 9.46
C GLY A 229 1.69 2.79 8.79
N GLU A 230 2.73 2.68 7.98
CA GLU A 230 3.11 1.39 7.38
C GLU A 230 3.61 0.38 8.43
N LEU A 231 4.33 0.80 9.46
CA LEU A 231 4.73 -0.08 10.57
C LEU A 231 3.52 -0.56 11.39
N LEU A 232 2.49 0.27 11.56
CA LEU A 232 1.22 -0.14 12.16
C LEU A 232 0.49 -1.19 11.31
N VAL A 233 0.58 -1.10 9.98
CA VAL A 233 0.11 -2.17 9.08
C VAL A 233 0.92 -3.45 9.30
N VAL A 234 2.26 -3.35 9.40
CA VAL A 234 3.12 -4.50 9.66
C VAL A 234 2.71 -5.20 10.97
N ASP A 235 2.45 -4.45 12.03
CA ASP A 235 1.95 -5.00 13.30
C ASP A 235 0.63 -5.74 13.10
N ALA A 236 -0.33 -5.13 12.41
CA ALA A 236 -1.63 -5.76 12.12
C ALA A 236 -1.51 -7.04 11.27
N CYS A 237 -0.47 -7.15 10.44
CA CYS A 237 -0.15 -8.33 9.64
C CYS A 237 0.50 -9.47 10.44
N LEU A 238 0.99 -9.22 11.67
CA LEU A 238 1.61 -10.26 12.49
C LEU A 238 0.57 -11.30 12.96
N PRO A 239 0.99 -12.56 13.20
CA PRO A 239 0.12 -13.59 13.76
C PRO A 239 -0.52 -13.15 15.09
N ARG A 240 0.23 -12.38 15.89
CA ARG A 240 -0.21 -11.78 17.15
C ARG A 240 0.10 -10.27 17.13
N PRO A 241 -0.81 -9.44 16.61
CA PRO A 241 -0.62 -8.00 16.58
C PRO A 241 -0.65 -7.44 18.01
N THR A 242 0.16 -6.43 18.28
CA THR A 242 0.16 -5.72 19.57
C THR A 242 -0.89 -4.63 19.61
N LEU A 243 -1.14 -4.00 18.47
CA LEU A 243 -1.98 -2.82 18.29
C LEU A 243 -1.63 -1.74 19.31
N ASP A 244 -0.35 -1.37 19.43
CA ASP A 244 0.15 -0.53 20.52
C ASP A 244 -0.65 0.78 20.73
N GLU A 245 -1.09 1.00 21.98
CA GLU A 245 -2.01 2.08 22.34
C GLU A 245 -1.35 3.46 22.21
N ARG A 246 -0.09 3.59 22.63
CA ARG A 246 0.66 4.86 22.55
C ARG A 246 0.89 5.25 21.10
N ALA A 247 1.26 4.30 20.24
CA ALA A 247 1.47 4.51 18.83
C ALA A 247 0.19 4.97 18.12
N TRP A 248 -0.93 4.29 18.36
CA TRP A 248 -2.22 4.66 17.78
C TRP A 248 -2.74 6.01 18.27
N GLU A 249 -2.59 6.32 19.55
CA GLU A 249 -2.94 7.65 20.07
C GLU A 249 -2.09 8.76 19.45
N GLY A 250 -0.79 8.53 19.28
CA GLY A 250 0.12 9.46 18.62
C GLY A 250 -0.26 9.69 17.16
N PHE A 251 -0.47 8.60 16.43
CA PHE A 251 -0.89 8.61 15.04
C PHE A 251 -2.24 9.33 14.85
N ALA A 252 -3.22 9.05 15.70
CA ALA A 252 -4.52 9.72 15.67
C ALA A 252 -4.43 11.23 16.00
N ARG A 253 -3.53 11.64 16.89
CA ARG A 253 -3.30 13.07 17.19
C ARG A 253 -2.65 13.83 16.03
N ALA A 254 -1.88 13.15 15.18
CA ALA A 254 -1.23 13.75 14.02
C ALA A 254 -2.21 14.03 12.87
N GLN A 255 -3.27 13.22 12.75
CA GLN A 255 -4.30 13.41 11.74
C GLN A 255 -4.98 14.78 11.90
N GLN A 256 -5.14 15.49 10.79
CA GLN A 256 -5.82 16.78 10.76
C GLN A 256 -7.34 16.62 10.89
N PRO A 257 -8.07 17.67 11.32
CA PRO A 257 -9.52 17.61 11.47
C PRO A 257 -10.30 17.28 10.19
N ASP A 258 -9.72 17.53 9.01
CA ASP A 258 -10.29 17.17 7.70
C ASP A 258 -9.95 15.74 7.26
N GLY A 259 -9.14 15.02 8.05
CA GLY A 259 -8.73 13.64 7.81
C GLY A 259 -7.33 13.48 7.18
N ALA A 260 -6.68 14.56 6.77
CA ALA A 260 -5.35 14.51 6.17
C ALA A 260 -4.31 13.99 7.16
N MET A 261 -3.37 13.16 6.69
CA MET A 261 -2.22 12.74 7.48
C MET A 261 -0.94 13.40 6.93
N PRO A 262 -0.21 14.20 7.72
CA PRO A 262 1.10 14.70 7.29
C PRO A 262 2.08 13.54 7.08
N ALA A 263 3.05 13.67 6.17
CA ALA A 263 4.08 12.63 6.00
C ALA A 263 5.14 12.66 7.11
N LEU A 264 5.55 13.87 7.51
CA LEU A 264 6.61 14.14 8.48
C LEU A 264 6.24 15.36 9.32
N ARG A 265 6.26 15.21 10.64
CA ARG A 265 5.97 16.28 11.61
C ARG A 265 4.59 16.91 11.39
N THR A 266 4.55 18.07 10.74
CA THR A 266 3.34 18.85 10.51
C THR A 266 2.94 18.83 9.03
N MET A 267 1.75 19.34 8.72
CA MET A 267 1.33 19.53 7.34
C MET A 267 2.35 20.38 6.56
N PRO A 268 2.67 20.01 5.31
CA PRO A 268 3.52 20.83 4.45
C PRO A 268 2.79 22.11 4.04
N GLU A 269 3.56 23.15 3.78
CA GLU A 269 3.09 24.40 3.17
C GLU A 269 3.41 24.38 1.68
N GLY A 270 2.51 24.87 0.83
CA GLY A 270 2.75 24.95 -0.61
C GLY A 270 1.47 25.04 -1.44
N PRO A 271 1.61 25.04 -2.78
CA PRO A 271 0.49 24.87 -3.70
C PRO A 271 -0.32 23.60 -3.39
N PRO A 272 -1.65 23.59 -3.62
CA PRO A 272 -2.50 22.44 -3.30
C PRO A 272 -2.02 21.11 -3.91
N ASP A 273 -1.53 21.12 -5.14
CA ASP A 273 -1.11 19.90 -5.84
C ASP A 273 0.19 19.32 -5.24
N GLU A 274 1.15 20.19 -4.90
CA GLU A 274 2.38 19.78 -4.20
C GLU A 274 2.08 19.25 -2.80
N VAL A 275 1.13 19.87 -2.09
CA VAL A 275 0.67 19.39 -0.78
C VAL A 275 -0.02 18.03 -0.94
N PHE A 276 -0.88 17.86 -1.95
CA PHE A 276 -1.54 16.59 -2.23
C PHE A 276 -0.51 15.49 -2.47
N ASP A 277 0.51 15.73 -3.30
CA ASP A 277 1.55 14.76 -3.65
C ASP A 277 2.37 14.28 -2.44
N ILE A 278 2.45 15.09 -1.38
CA ILE A 278 3.10 14.72 -0.11
C ILE A 278 2.13 13.99 0.84
N VAL A 279 0.84 14.32 0.80
CA VAL A 279 -0.14 13.97 1.85
C VAL A 279 -1.05 12.81 1.46
N TYR A 280 -1.25 12.53 0.16
CA TYR A 280 -2.18 11.49 -0.26
C TYR A 280 -1.74 10.11 0.25
N HIS A 281 -0.44 9.79 0.17
CA HIS A 281 0.11 8.49 0.56
C HIS A 281 -0.02 8.21 2.06
N PRO A 282 0.48 9.06 2.98
CA PRO A 282 0.27 8.84 4.41
C PRO A 282 -1.22 8.81 4.80
N THR A 283 -2.09 9.54 4.08
CA THR A 283 -3.54 9.50 4.31
C THR A 283 -4.14 8.16 3.85
N LEU A 284 -3.71 7.64 2.70
CA LEU A 284 -4.03 6.30 2.23
C LEU A 284 -3.58 5.22 3.22
N VAL A 285 -2.34 5.32 3.70
CA VAL A 285 -1.78 4.42 4.72
C VAL A 285 -2.57 4.49 6.01
N ALA A 286 -3.03 5.68 6.43
CA ALA A 286 -3.88 5.83 7.61
C ALA A 286 -5.21 5.07 7.46
N ALA A 287 -5.85 5.11 6.28
CA ALA A 287 -7.03 4.31 6.00
C ALA A 287 -6.71 2.80 6.03
N TYR A 288 -5.60 2.39 5.41
CA TYR A 288 -5.16 1.00 5.33
C TYR A 288 -4.86 0.40 6.72
N ALA A 289 -4.01 1.06 7.51
CA ALA A 289 -3.65 0.65 8.86
C ALA A 289 -4.89 0.51 9.74
N SER A 290 -5.79 1.50 9.68
CA SER A 290 -6.99 1.55 10.50
C SER A 290 -7.94 0.40 10.20
N VAL A 291 -8.14 0.07 8.92
CA VAL A 291 -9.02 -1.02 8.50
C VAL A 291 -8.48 -2.37 8.96
N LEU A 292 -7.19 -2.65 8.73
CA LEU A 292 -6.60 -3.91 9.19
C LEU A 292 -6.63 -4.00 10.72
N ALA A 293 -6.19 -2.97 11.44
CA ALA A 293 -6.17 -2.99 12.90
C ALA A 293 -7.58 -3.13 13.51
N THR A 294 -8.60 -2.51 12.90
CA THR A 294 -10.01 -2.71 13.30
C THR A 294 -10.44 -4.15 13.09
N SER A 295 -10.15 -4.75 11.93
CA SER A 295 -10.46 -6.15 11.63
C SER A 295 -9.80 -7.12 12.60
N ARG A 296 -8.51 -6.90 12.91
CA ARG A 296 -7.77 -7.69 13.90
C ARG A 296 -8.36 -7.52 15.30
N SER A 297 -8.70 -6.30 15.71
CA SER A 297 -9.35 -6.02 17.00
C SER A 297 -10.67 -6.77 17.15
N MET A 298 -11.54 -6.72 16.12
CA MET A 298 -12.83 -7.42 16.14
C MET A 298 -12.66 -8.95 16.16
N SER A 299 -11.69 -9.47 15.42
CA SER A 299 -11.38 -10.91 15.40
C SER A 299 -10.90 -11.42 16.76
N LEU A 300 -10.06 -10.64 17.46
CA LEU A 300 -9.61 -10.96 18.82
C LEU A 300 -10.77 -10.96 19.82
N LEU A 301 -11.68 -9.98 19.73
CA LEU A 301 -12.88 -9.92 20.57
C LEU A 301 -13.83 -11.11 20.32
N ALA A 302 -13.93 -11.61 19.08
CA ALA A 302 -14.77 -12.76 18.76
C ALA A 302 -14.20 -14.11 19.26
N GLN A 303 -12.90 -14.15 19.60
CA GLN A 303 -12.20 -15.35 20.07
C GLN A 303 -12.01 -15.38 21.60
N ALA A 304 -12.25 -14.26 22.28
CA ALA A 304 -12.18 -14.12 23.74
C ALA A 304 -13.47 -14.59 24.44
#